data_AF-A0A3D8SHM2-F1
#
_entry.id   AF-A0A3D8SHM2-F1
#
_cell.length_a   1.000
_cell.length_b   1.000
_cell.length_c   1.000
_cell.angle_alpha   90.00
_cell.angle_beta   90.00
_cell.angle_gamma   90.00
#
_symmetry.space_group_name_H-M   'P 1'
#
loop_
_entity.id
_entity.type
_entity.pdbx_description
1 polymer ?
#
loop_
_entity_poly.entity_id
_entity_poly.type
_entity_poly.pdbx_seq_one_letter_code
_entity_poly.pdbx_strand_id
1 'polypeptide(L)'
;MKFTQTLLPLFLSGAALAVPTATLDKRATTICGQWDSVVTGTYTVYQDLWDESAASSGSQCTTVTSESSGSLAWSTSWTWAGASSSVKSYANAVVTQSAKKISAISSIPTTWDWSYTGTSIVADVSYDMFTSSSASGSDEYEIMVWLAAIGGAGPISSTGSSVGTVTIGGVSFKLYSGPNGSTTVYSFVAESEATSFSGDLLDFFAYLESNEGFSTSQYLLSIGAGTEPFTGTSAVFTTSKYSVSVS
;
A
#
# COMPACT_ATOMS: atom_id res chain seq x y z
N MET A 1 -28.51 -84.48 -5.22
CA MET A 1 -28.04 -84.26 -3.84
C MET A 1 -27.38 -82.90 -3.78
N LYS A 2 -27.88 -82.02 -2.90
CA LYS A 2 -27.39 -80.64 -2.70
C LYS A 2 -26.05 -80.68 -1.94
N PHE A 3 -25.02 -80.03 -2.46
CA PHE A 3 -23.82 -79.70 -1.69
C PHE A 3 -23.77 -78.18 -1.50
N THR A 4 -23.95 -77.77 -0.25
CA THR A 4 -23.87 -76.38 0.21
C THR A 4 -22.39 -76.09 0.50
N GLN A 5 -21.76 -75.19 -0.25
CA GLN A 5 -20.42 -74.68 0.07
C GLN A 5 -20.56 -73.40 0.89
N THR A 6 -20.10 -73.46 2.13
CA THR A 6 -20.01 -72.31 3.05
C THR A 6 -18.70 -71.57 2.75
N LEU A 7 -18.77 -70.34 2.23
CA LEU A 7 -17.62 -69.44 2.13
C LEU A 7 -17.50 -68.63 3.43
N LEU A 8 -16.36 -68.75 4.12
CA LEU A 8 -15.97 -67.84 5.21
C LEU A 8 -15.37 -66.55 4.61
N PRO A 9 -15.80 -65.35 5.03
CA PRO A 9 -15.16 -64.12 4.63
C PRO A 9 -13.89 -63.88 5.47
N LEU A 10 -12.75 -63.79 4.80
CA LEU A 10 -11.48 -63.38 5.41
C LEU A 10 -11.44 -61.84 5.45
N PHE A 11 -11.60 -61.25 6.63
CA PHE A 11 -11.43 -59.80 6.82
C PHE A 11 -9.94 -59.47 6.94
N LEU A 12 -9.36 -58.88 5.89
CA LEU A 12 -8.06 -58.22 5.96
C LEU A 12 -8.25 -56.80 6.52
N SER A 13 -7.88 -56.57 7.77
CA SER A 13 -7.77 -55.22 8.33
C SER A 13 -6.46 -54.56 7.84
N GLY A 14 -6.54 -53.77 6.76
CA GLY A 14 -5.44 -52.94 6.31
C GLY A 14 -5.27 -51.71 7.21
N ALA A 15 -4.12 -51.59 7.88
CA ALA A 15 -3.75 -50.36 8.56
C ALA A 15 -3.42 -49.28 7.52
N ALA A 16 -4.29 -48.28 7.38
CA ALA A 16 -4.01 -47.10 6.57
C ALA A 16 -3.00 -46.22 7.30
N LEU A 17 -1.75 -46.21 6.83
CA LEU A 17 -0.78 -45.19 7.24
C LEU A 17 -1.21 -43.85 6.63
N ALA A 18 -1.61 -42.91 7.46
CA ALA A 18 -1.85 -41.54 7.04
C ALA A 18 -0.50 -40.91 6.64
N VAL A 19 -0.25 -40.82 5.33
CA VAL A 19 0.87 -40.05 4.79
C VAL A 19 0.50 -38.57 5.00
N PRO A 20 1.33 -37.75 5.65
CA PRO A 20 1.05 -36.32 5.77
C PRO A 20 0.99 -35.72 4.37
N THR A 21 -0.18 -35.23 3.98
CA THR A 21 -0.36 -34.45 2.76
C THR A 21 0.50 -33.20 2.88
N ALA A 22 1.34 -32.91 1.88
CA ALA A 22 2.06 -31.65 1.81
C ALA A 22 1.05 -30.49 1.90
N THR A 23 1.14 -29.68 2.95
CA THR A 23 0.39 -28.45 3.07
C THR A 23 0.88 -27.52 1.97
N LEU A 24 0.01 -27.21 1.00
CA LEU A 24 0.30 -26.17 0.02
C LEU A 24 0.40 -24.85 0.80
N ASP A 25 1.58 -24.21 0.77
CA ASP A 25 1.70 -22.81 1.17
C ASP A 25 0.65 -21.98 0.44
N LYS A 26 0.07 -21.00 1.15
CA LYS A 26 -0.88 -20.03 0.60
C LYS A 26 -0.33 -19.52 -0.74
N ARG A 27 -1.06 -19.77 -1.83
CA ARG A 27 -0.64 -19.34 -3.16
C ARG A 27 -0.77 -17.81 -3.24
N ALA A 28 0.21 -17.17 -3.86
CA ALA A 28 0.13 -15.76 -4.20
C ALA A 28 -1.12 -15.50 -5.06
N THR A 29 -1.77 -14.36 -4.84
CA THR A 29 -2.96 -13.95 -5.62
C THR A 29 -2.59 -12.77 -6.49
N THR A 30 -2.77 -12.91 -7.81
CA THR A 30 -2.54 -11.84 -8.79
C THR A 30 -3.87 -11.29 -9.29
N ILE A 31 -3.96 -9.96 -9.37
CA ILE A 31 -5.09 -9.19 -9.86
C ILE A 31 -4.62 -8.20 -10.94
N CYS A 32 -5.47 -7.91 -11.92
CA CYS A 32 -5.11 -7.03 -13.05
C CYS A 32 -6.26 -6.14 -13.52
N GLY A 33 -7.49 -6.36 -13.05
CA GLY A 33 -8.64 -5.52 -13.38
C GLY A 33 -8.56 -4.18 -12.65
N GLN A 34 -9.06 -3.12 -13.30
CA GLN A 34 -8.98 -1.72 -12.85
C GLN A 34 -9.26 -1.52 -11.36
N TRP A 35 -10.30 -2.20 -10.85
CA TRP A 35 -10.81 -2.07 -9.49
C TRP A 35 -10.70 -3.37 -8.67
N ASP A 36 -9.89 -4.32 -9.13
CA ASP A 36 -9.66 -5.54 -8.39
C ASP A 36 -8.98 -5.23 -7.05
N SER A 37 -9.25 -6.07 -6.04
CA SER A 37 -8.57 -6.00 -4.75
C SER A 37 -8.46 -7.37 -4.09
N VAL A 38 -7.55 -7.48 -3.12
CA VAL A 38 -7.36 -8.68 -2.30
C VAL A 38 -7.33 -8.28 -0.83
N VAL A 39 -8.27 -8.81 -0.05
CA VAL A 39 -8.26 -8.70 1.41
C VAL A 39 -7.33 -9.77 2.00
N THR A 40 -6.39 -9.37 2.85
CA THR A 40 -5.46 -10.30 3.52
C THR A 40 -5.03 -9.74 4.89
N GLY A 41 -5.22 -10.53 5.95
CA GLY A 41 -4.95 -10.06 7.31
C GLY A 41 -5.80 -8.82 7.63
N THR A 42 -5.15 -7.74 8.07
CA THR A 42 -5.77 -6.43 8.29
C THR A 42 -5.70 -5.50 7.08
N TYR A 43 -5.22 -5.97 5.93
CA TYR A 43 -5.02 -5.14 4.75
C TYR A 43 -6.03 -5.44 3.65
N THR A 44 -6.35 -4.44 2.86
CA THR A 44 -6.88 -4.60 1.51
C THR A 44 -5.85 -4.04 0.53
N VAL A 45 -5.37 -4.90 -0.38
CA VAL A 45 -4.44 -4.51 -1.44
C VAL A 45 -5.25 -4.22 -2.70
N TYR A 46 -5.18 -2.99 -3.18
CA TYR A 46 -5.94 -2.51 -4.33
C TYR A 46 -5.07 -2.46 -5.58
N GLN A 47 -5.70 -2.73 -6.72
CA GLN A 47 -5.11 -2.46 -8.02
C GLN A 47 -5.17 -0.96 -8.36
N ASP A 48 -6.35 -0.38 -8.19
CA ASP A 48 -6.65 1.06 -8.27
C ASP A 48 -6.07 1.77 -9.50
N LEU A 49 -6.43 1.30 -10.71
CA LEU A 49 -6.02 1.94 -11.97
C LEU A 49 -6.96 3.10 -12.32
N TRP A 50 -7.09 4.05 -11.38
CA TRP A 50 -8.12 5.08 -11.44
C TRP A 50 -8.03 6.01 -12.65
N ASP A 51 -6.84 6.21 -13.20
CA ASP A 51 -6.60 7.03 -14.41
C ASP A 51 -5.91 6.27 -15.53
N GLU A 52 -6.11 4.95 -15.64
CA GLU A 52 -5.53 4.18 -16.75
C GLU A 52 -5.95 4.72 -18.12
N SER A 53 -7.12 5.36 -18.18
CA SER A 53 -7.66 5.98 -19.40
C SER A 53 -6.85 7.18 -19.91
N ALA A 54 -6.05 7.83 -19.05
CA ALA A 54 -5.13 8.88 -19.46
C ALA A 54 -3.89 8.33 -20.18
N ALA A 55 -3.57 7.04 -20.00
CA ALA A 55 -2.47 6.41 -20.72
C ALA A 55 -2.81 6.25 -22.21
N SER A 56 -1.81 6.47 -23.06
CA SER A 56 -1.90 6.09 -24.48
C SER A 56 -1.85 4.57 -24.68
N SER A 57 -1.17 3.87 -23.78
CA SER A 57 -1.11 2.41 -23.69
C SER A 57 -0.49 2.00 -22.36
N GLY A 58 -0.76 0.76 -21.96
CA GLY A 58 -0.14 0.17 -20.79
C GLY A 58 -1.00 -0.89 -20.12
N SER A 59 -0.48 -1.46 -19.05
CA SER A 59 -1.18 -2.38 -18.17
C SER A 59 -0.44 -2.48 -16.84
N GLN A 60 -1.15 -2.98 -15.83
CA GLN A 60 -0.62 -3.22 -14.50
C GLN A 60 -1.26 -4.46 -13.90
N CYS A 61 -0.50 -5.20 -13.09
CA CYS A 61 -0.99 -6.33 -12.30
C CYS A 61 -0.33 -6.32 -10.92
N THR A 62 -1.13 -6.50 -9.87
CA THR A 62 -0.66 -6.59 -8.49
C THR A 62 -0.72 -8.02 -7.99
N THR A 63 0.29 -8.44 -7.25
CA THR A 63 0.39 -9.78 -6.66
C THR A 63 0.58 -9.67 -5.15
N VAL A 64 -0.37 -10.20 -4.39
CA VAL A 64 -0.23 -10.40 -2.94
C VAL A 64 0.48 -11.72 -2.71
N THR A 65 1.68 -11.67 -2.14
CA THR A 65 2.53 -12.86 -1.95
C THR A 65 2.24 -13.51 -0.61
N SER A 66 2.28 -12.75 0.48
CA SER A 66 2.05 -13.27 1.83
C SER A 66 1.60 -12.17 2.79
N GLU A 67 0.89 -12.56 3.83
CA GLU A 67 0.72 -11.77 5.04
C GLU A 67 0.97 -12.72 6.21
N SER A 68 1.97 -12.42 7.02
CA SER A 68 2.40 -13.25 8.13
C SER A 68 2.77 -12.39 9.32
N SER A 69 2.11 -12.61 10.46
CA SER A 69 2.39 -11.91 11.71
C SER A 69 2.31 -10.37 11.61
N GLY A 70 1.38 -9.84 10.81
CA GLY A 70 1.18 -8.39 10.62
C GLY A 70 2.08 -7.77 9.55
N SER A 71 2.92 -8.57 8.90
CA SER A 71 3.84 -8.16 7.84
C SER A 71 3.32 -8.61 6.47
N LEU A 72 2.94 -7.65 5.64
CA LEU A 72 2.49 -7.85 4.27
C LEU A 72 3.67 -7.83 3.30
N ALA A 73 3.66 -8.77 2.34
CA ALA A 73 4.54 -8.78 1.18
C ALA A 73 3.71 -8.86 -0.11
N TRP A 74 3.95 -7.93 -1.03
CA TRP A 74 3.21 -7.78 -2.27
C TRP A 74 4.04 -7.05 -3.33
N SER A 75 3.62 -7.10 -4.57
CA SER A 75 4.30 -6.41 -5.68
C SER A 75 3.30 -5.93 -6.71
N THR A 76 3.64 -4.88 -7.46
CA THR A 76 2.91 -4.51 -8.68
C THR A 76 3.87 -4.39 -9.85
N SER A 77 3.49 -4.99 -10.98
CA SER A 77 4.24 -4.93 -12.23
C SER A 77 3.44 -4.16 -13.27
N TRP A 78 4.07 -3.22 -13.96
CA TRP A 78 3.37 -2.35 -14.89
C TRP A 78 4.23 -1.86 -16.06
N THR A 79 3.53 -1.33 -17.05
CA THR A 79 4.07 -0.51 -18.13
C THR A 79 3.03 0.54 -18.46
N TRP A 80 3.42 1.81 -18.48
CA TRP A 80 2.54 2.93 -18.78
C TRP A 80 3.23 3.92 -19.72
N ALA A 81 2.51 4.39 -20.74
CA ALA A 81 3.01 5.35 -21.71
C ALA A 81 1.99 6.45 -22.01
N GLY A 82 2.48 7.65 -22.36
CA GLY A 82 1.64 8.83 -22.63
C GLY A 82 1.21 9.54 -21.35
N ALA A 83 0.66 10.75 -21.50
CA ALA A 83 0.26 11.65 -20.40
C ALA A 83 1.30 11.67 -19.26
N SER A 84 2.52 12.12 -19.57
CA SER A 84 3.69 12.00 -18.69
C SER A 84 3.58 12.76 -17.36
N SER A 85 2.60 13.65 -17.23
CA SER A 85 2.30 14.42 -16.02
C SER A 85 1.06 13.92 -15.28
N SER A 86 0.44 12.82 -15.72
CA SER A 86 -0.73 12.22 -15.06
C SER A 86 -0.32 10.91 -14.40
N VAL A 87 -0.65 10.74 -13.13
CA VAL A 87 -0.65 9.43 -12.47
C VAL A 87 -1.61 8.50 -13.21
N LYS A 88 -1.33 7.19 -13.28
CA LYS A 88 -2.22 6.20 -13.91
C LYS A 88 -2.99 5.34 -12.92
N SER A 89 -2.42 5.15 -11.73
CA SER A 89 -2.95 4.25 -10.71
C SER A 89 -2.37 4.59 -9.36
N TYR A 90 -2.96 4.06 -8.30
CA TYR A 90 -2.30 3.97 -7.00
C TYR A 90 -2.48 2.57 -6.41
N ALA A 91 -1.75 1.58 -6.96
CA ALA A 91 -1.75 0.26 -6.33
C ALA A 91 -1.15 0.38 -4.93
N ASN A 92 -1.94 0.00 -3.91
CA ASN A 92 -1.61 0.28 -2.52
C ASN A 92 -2.21 -0.74 -1.56
N ALA A 93 -1.66 -0.81 -0.35
CA ALA A 93 -2.18 -1.61 0.76
C ALA A 93 -2.79 -0.70 1.84
N VAL A 94 -4.12 -0.73 1.97
CA VAL A 94 -4.85 0.01 3.01
C VAL A 94 -5.04 -0.85 4.25
N VAL A 95 -4.69 -0.32 5.42
CA VAL A 95 -4.96 -0.99 6.70
C VAL A 95 -6.41 -0.77 7.14
N THR A 96 -7.06 -1.82 7.62
CA THR A 96 -8.38 -1.77 8.23
C THR A 96 -8.27 -1.14 9.61
N GLN A 97 -8.91 0.00 9.80
CA GLN A 97 -8.92 0.75 11.06
C GLN A 97 -10.25 1.48 11.24
N SER A 98 -10.61 1.79 12.49
CA SER A 98 -11.75 2.67 12.79
C SER A 98 -11.30 4.11 12.81
N ALA A 99 -12.03 5.02 12.16
CA ALA A 99 -11.71 6.44 12.19
C ALA A 99 -11.57 6.98 13.63
N LYS A 100 -10.42 7.60 13.92
CA LYS A 100 -10.08 8.19 15.21
C LYS A 100 -9.63 9.63 15.00
N LYS A 101 -9.92 10.51 15.96
CA LYS A 101 -9.31 11.84 15.96
C LYS A 101 -7.80 11.72 16.11
N ILE A 102 -7.05 12.55 15.41
CA ILE A 102 -5.57 12.60 15.54
C ILE A 102 -5.17 12.79 17.01
N SER A 103 -5.83 13.69 17.73
CA SER A 103 -5.64 13.91 19.18
C SER A 103 -5.93 12.70 20.08
N ALA A 104 -6.60 11.67 19.58
CA ALA A 104 -6.89 10.44 20.32
C ALA A 104 -5.98 9.27 19.93
N ILE A 105 -5.09 9.46 18.95
CA ILE A 105 -4.11 8.46 18.52
C ILE A 105 -2.83 8.68 19.33
N SER A 106 -2.30 7.60 19.90
CA SER A 106 -1.07 7.64 20.68
C SER A 106 0.17 7.27 19.85
N SER A 107 0.01 6.43 18.83
CA SER A 107 1.07 6.08 17.88
C SER A 107 0.51 5.47 16.60
N ILE A 108 1.23 5.66 15.49
CA ILE A 108 1.03 5.01 14.19
C ILE A 108 2.35 4.40 13.71
N PRO A 109 2.89 3.39 14.42
CA PRO A 109 4.17 2.79 14.05
C PRO A 109 4.05 2.09 12.70
N THR A 110 5.08 2.25 11.87
CA THR A 110 5.18 1.61 10.56
C THR A 110 6.58 1.05 10.29
N THR A 111 6.63 0.06 9.40
CA THR A 111 7.86 -0.41 8.76
C THR A 111 7.55 -0.72 7.31
N TRP A 112 8.40 -0.28 6.39
CA TRP A 112 8.26 -0.56 4.98
C TRP A 112 9.61 -0.77 4.30
N ASP A 113 9.82 -1.98 3.79
CA ASP A 113 10.99 -2.35 2.99
C ASP A 113 10.55 -2.71 1.57
N TRP A 114 11.05 -1.96 0.60
CA TRP A 114 10.63 -2.07 -0.79
C TRP A 114 11.79 -1.94 -1.78
N SER A 115 11.52 -2.27 -3.04
CA SER A 115 12.46 -2.10 -4.16
C SER A 115 11.71 -1.81 -5.46
N TYR A 116 12.38 -1.19 -6.41
CA TYR A 116 11.86 -0.92 -7.76
C TYR A 116 12.87 -1.35 -8.81
N THR A 117 12.40 -2.00 -9.86
CA THR A 117 13.20 -2.29 -11.07
C THR A 117 12.42 -1.94 -12.32
N GLY A 118 13.10 -1.66 -13.43
CA GLY A 118 12.49 -1.37 -14.72
C GLY A 118 13.28 -0.31 -15.48
N THR A 119 12.68 0.23 -16.55
CA THR A 119 13.33 1.23 -17.41
C THR A 119 12.51 2.51 -17.50
N SER A 120 13.18 3.66 -17.44
CA SER A 120 12.57 4.99 -17.56
C SER A 120 11.37 5.20 -16.64
N ILE A 121 11.46 4.71 -15.41
CA ILE A 121 10.40 4.81 -14.42
C ILE A 121 10.27 6.27 -13.97
N VAL A 122 9.05 6.79 -14.06
CA VAL A 122 8.59 8.00 -13.40
C VAL A 122 7.45 7.59 -12.48
N ALA A 123 7.70 7.59 -11.17
CA ALA A 123 6.76 7.15 -10.14
C ALA A 123 7.19 7.68 -8.77
N ASP A 124 6.27 7.73 -7.81
CA ASP A 124 6.63 7.78 -6.40
C ASP A 124 6.43 6.42 -5.70
N VAL A 125 6.93 6.36 -4.46
CA VAL A 125 6.57 5.35 -3.48
C VAL A 125 6.18 6.09 -2.21
N SER A 126 4.93 5.95 -1.79
CA SER A 126 4.32 6.87 -0.84
C SER A 126 3.37 6.17 0.14
N TYR A 127 3.35 6.69 1.37
CA TYR A 127 2.16 6.58 2.22
C TYR A 127 1.16 7.63 1.80
N ASP A 128 -0.12 7.32 1.95
CA ASP A 128 -1.22 8.23 1.66
C ASP A 128 -2.30 8.12 2.75
N MET A 129 -2.63 9.25 3.36
CA MET A 129 -3.49 9.32 4.54
C MET A 129 -4.51 10.44 4.38
N PHE A 130 -5.79 10.12 4.55
CA PHE A 130 -6.86 11.10 4.43
C PHE A 130 -7.46 11.45 5.78
N THR A 131 -7.81 12.73 5.97
CA THR A 131 -8.52 13.20 7.15
C THR A 131 -9.75 14.04 6.82
N SER A 132 -10.69 14.06 7.77
CA SER A 132 -11.91 14.87 7.69
C SER A 132 -12.33 15.41 9.05
N SER A 133 -13.09 16.51 9.09
CA SER A 133 -13.69 17.03 10.32
C SER A 133 -14.72 16.09 10.96
N SER A 134 -15.16 15.06 10.24
CA SER A 134 -16.05 14.02 10.75
C SER A 134 -15.58 12.62 10.36
N ALA A 135 -15.91 11.62 11.18
CA ALA A 135 -15.50 10.23 10.99
C ALA A 135 -16.02 9.55 9.70
N SER A 136 -16.98 10.17 9.01
CA SER A 136 -17.59 9.67 7.77
C SER A 136 -17.76 10.78 6.73
N GLY A 137 -16.99 11.86 6.88
CA GLY A 137 -17.03 12.99 5.96
C GLY A 137 -16.22 12.73 4.70
N SER A 138 -16.33 13.66 3.75
CA SER A 138 -15.41 13.72 2.62
C SER A 138 -14.03 14.17 3.08
N ASP A 139 -13.03 13.83 2.29
CA ASP A 139 -11.63 14.19 2.55
C ASP A 139 -11.46 15.71 2.53
N GLU A 140 -10.83 16.23 3.58
CA GLU A 140 -10.47 17.65 3.71
C GLU A 140 -8.96 17.85 3.53
N TYR A 141 -8.18 16.89 4.06
CA TYR A 141 -6.74 16.86 3.92
C TYR A 141 -6.26 15.49 3.46
N GLU A 142 -5.20 15.52 2.66
CA GLU A 142 -4.42 14.37 2.21
C GLU A 142 -2.99 14.59 2.66
N ILE A 143 -2.42 13.63 3.39
CA ILE A 143 -1.07 13.71 3.92
C ILE A 143 -0.29 12.55 3.30
N MET A 144 0.55 12.88 2.33
CA MET A 144 1.42 11.93 1.68
C MET A 144 2.82 11.96 2.27
N VAL A 145 3.44 10.79 2.43
CA VAL A 145 4.85 10.66 2.81
C VAL A 145 5.56 9.85 1.74
N TRP A 146 6.26 10.54 0.83
CA TRP A 146 6.96 9.95 -0.29
C TRP A 146 8.35 9.51 0.16
N LEU A 147 8.58 8.20 0.21
CA LEU A 147 9.88 7.61 0.44
C LEU A 147 10.78 7.70 -0.81
N ALA A 148 10.19 7.87 -1.99
CA ALA A 148 10.92 8.06 -3.24
C ALA A 148 10.16 8.95 -4.22
N ALA A 149 10.90 9.75 -4.97
CA ALA A 149 10.45 10.48 -6.15
C ALA A 149 11.35 10.07 -7.33
N ILE A 150 10.91 9.10 -8.12
CA ILE A 150 11.73 8.44 -9.14
C ILE A 150 11.49 9.12 -10.49
N GLY A 151 12.57 9.36 -11.24
CA GLY A 151 12.50 9.81 -12.64
C GLY A 151 11.92 11.21 -12.85
N GLY A 152 11.87 12.04 -11.81
CA GLY A 152 11.32 13.40 -11.87
C GLY A 152 9.84 13.51 -11.52
N ALA A 153 9.25 12.48 -10.91
CA ALA A 153 7.94 12.60 -10.26
C ALA A 153 7.98 13.75 -9.23
N GLY A 154 6.92 14.55 -9.18
CA GLY A 154 6.83 15.72 -8.31
C GLY A 154 5.49 15.78 -7.57
N PRO A 155 5.47 16.21 -6.31
CA PRO A 155 4.25 16.30 -5.52
C PRO A 155 3.38 17.47 -5.98
N ILE A 156 2.12 17.45 -5.55
CA ILE A 156 1.23 18.61 -5.65
C ILE A 156 1.83 19.78 -4.85
N SER A 157 1.95 20.93 -5.50
CA SER A 157 2.51 22.14 -4.88
C SER A 157 1.97 23.40 -5.53
N SER A 158 1.47 24.34 -4.73
CA SER A 158 1.00 25.64 -5.21
C SER A 158 2.14 26.53 -5.74
N THR A 159 3.36 26.35 -5.23
CA THR A 159 4.52 27.21 -5.54
C THR A 159 5.62 26.49 -6.31
N GLY A 160 5.54 25.16 -6.39
CA GLY A 160 6.63 24.31 -6.89
C GLY A 160 7.86 24.27 -5.97
N SER A 161 7.79 24.88 -4.78
CA SER A 161 8.88 24.97 -3.82
C SER A 161 8.48 24.38 -2.48
N SER A 162 9.46 23.84 -1.76
CA SER A 162 9.22 23.33 -0.41
C SER A 162 8.90 24.45 0.57
N VAL A 163 7.98 24.20 1.49
CA VAL A 163 7.57 25.12 2.56
C VAL A 163 8.26 24.84 3.90
N GLY A 164 8.97 23.71 4.02
CA GLY A 164 9.68 23.34 5.23
C GLY A 164 10.47 22.04 5.10
N THR A 165 11.28 21.72 6.08
CA THR A 165 12.07 20.48 6.12
C THR A 165 12.02 19.88 7.51
N VAL A 166 11.85 18.56 7.59
CA VAL A 166 11.75 17.82 8.84
C VAL A 166 12.49 16.48 8.73
N THR A 167 13.04 15.99 9.84
CA THR A 167 13.59 14.63 9.91
C THR A 167 12.71 13.76 10.81
N ILE A 168 12.14 12.69 10.27
CA ILE A 168 11.27 11.73 10.96
C ILE A 168 11.73 10.32 10.61
N GLY A 169 11.81 9.42 11.59
CA GLY A 169 12.29 8.04 11.36
C GLY A 169 13.72 7.96 10.77
N GLY A 170 14.54 8.98 11.00
CA GLY A 170 15.90 9.08 10.44
C GLY A 170 15.98 9.50 8.96
N VAL A 171 14.85 9.82 8.33
CA VAL A 171 14.78 10.30 6.94
C VAL A 171 14.45 11.80 6.92
N SER A 172 15.16 12.58 6.11
CA SER A 172 14.89 14.00 5.90
C SER A 172 13.87 14.18 4.79
N PHE A 173 12.82 14.96 5.06
CA PHE A 173 11.71 15.21 4.15
C PHE A 173 11.54 16.71 3.90
N LYS A 174 11.32 17.08 2.64
CA LYS A 174 10.83 18.40 2.24
C LYS A 174 9.31 18.38 2.19
N LEU A 175 8.68 19.33 2.88
CA LEU A 175 7.24 19.51 2.82
C LEU A 175 6.85 20.36 1.62
N TYR A 176 5.83 19.92 0.90
CA TYR A 176 5.13 20.65 -0.16
C TYR A 176 3.65 20.71 0.18
N SER A 177 2.96 21.74 -0.32
CA SER A 177 1.52 21.88 -0.13
C SER A 177 0.83 22.48 -1.35
N GLY A 178 -0.35 21.96 -1.69
CA GLY A 178 -1.21 22.52 -2.72
C GLY A 178 -2.61 21.89 -2.72
N PRO A 179 -3.56 22.51 -3.43
CA PRO A 179 -4.93 22.00 -3.51
C PRO A 179 -5.05 20.88 -4.56
N ASN A 180 -5.90 19.89 -4.27
CA ASN A 180 -6.42 18.92 -5.21
C ASN A 180 -7.95 18.90 -5.12
N GLY A 181 -8.63 19.62 -6.02
CA GLY A 181 -10.06 19.86 -5.89
C GLY A 181 -10.39 20.61 -4.59
N SER A 182 -11.19 20.00 -3.71
CA SER A 182 -11.53 20.54 -2.38
C SER A 182 -10.57 20.12 -1.27
N THR A 183 -9.63 19.22 -1.55
CA THR A 183 -8.70 18.66 -0.58
C THR A 183 -7.40 19.46 -0.55
N THR A 184 -6.86 19.71 0.64
CA THR A 184 -5.50 20.25 0.78
C THR A 184 -4.51 19.11 0.92
N VAL A 185 -3.54 19.03 0.02
CA VAL A 185 -2.51 17.99 0.02
C VAL A 185 -1.25 18.52 0.67
N TYR A 186 -0.72 17.77 1.64
CA TYR A 186 0.61 17.94 2.21
C TYR A 186 1.47 16.75 1.81
N SER A 187 2.54 16.98 1.07
CA SER A 187 3.44 15.92 0.63
C SER A 187 4.82 16.10 1.26
N PHE A 188 5.21 15.16 2.12
CA PHE A 188 6.55 15.05 2.67
C PHE A 188 7.40 14.20 1.74
N VAL A 189 8.31 14.81 0.99
CA VAL A 189 9.15 14.10 0.01
C VAL A 189 10.55 13.89 0.55
N ALA A 190 10.99 12.63 0.64
CA ALA A 190 12.32 12.29 1.10
C ALA A 190 13.38 12.96 0.22
N GLU A 191 14.39 13.57 0.84
CA GLU A 191 15.50 14.22 0.11
C GLU A 191 16.41 13.21 -0.61
N SER A 192 16.34 11.95 -0.21
CA SER A 192 17.01 10.82 -0.84
C SER A 192 16.11 9.60 -0.74
N GLU A 193 16.16 8.74 -1.76
CA GLU A 193 15.35 7.53 -1.83
C GLU A 193 15.55 6.64 -0.59
N ALA A 194 14.46 6.35 0.11
CA ALA A 194 14.42 5.56 1.32
C ALA A 194 13.71 4.22 1.06
N THR A 195 14.48 3.21 0.60
CA THR A 195 13.96 1.86 0.31
C THR A 195 13.65 1.03 1.56
N SER A 196 14.06 1.52 2.74
CA SER A 196 13.71 0.99 4.05
C SER A 196 13.35 2.15 4.96
N PHE A 197 12.17 2.10 5.57
CA PHE A 197 11.69 3.12 6.50
C PHE A 197 11.04 2.46 7.70
N SER A 198 11.33 3.00 8.89
CA SER A 198 10.62 2.67 10.13
C SER A 198 10.51 3.92 10.99
N GLY A 199 9.32 4.17 11.50
CA GLY A 199 9.01 5.37 12.28
C GLY A 199 7.56 5.36 12.74
N ASP A 200 7.12 6.51 13.26
CA ASP A 200 5.73 6.76 13.63
C ASP A 200 5.12 7.78 12.67
N LEU A 201 4.05 7.40 11.96
CA LEU A 201 3.38 8.31 11.04
C LEU A 201 2.69 9.48 11.76
N LEU A 202 2.42 9.37 13.06
CA LEU A 202 1.86 10.44 13.88
C LEU A 202 2.78 11.67 13.94
N ASP A 203 4.09 11.48 13.81
CA ASP A 203 5.09 12.56 13.84
C ASP A 203 4.90 13.56 12.69
N PHE A 204 4.39 13.11 11.54
CA PHE A 204 4.08 14.01 10.42
C PHE A 204 2.89 14.92 10.76
N PHE A 205 1.86 14.40 11.42
CA PHE A 205 0.74 15.21 11.88
C PHE A 205 1.16 16.19 12.99
N ALA A 206 2.04 15.77 13.90
CA ALA A 206 2.61 16.66 14.92
C ALA A 206 3.41 17.82 14.31
N TYR A 207 4.15 17.55 13.23
CA TYR A 207 4.82 18.61 12.46
C TYR A 207 3.80 19.57 11.83
N LEU A 208 2.75 19.06 11.18
CA LEU A 208 1.71 19.90 10.57
C LEU A 208 0.94 20.74 11.60
N GLU A 209 0.66 20.19 12.79
CA GLU A 209 0.02 20.95 13.88
C GLU A 209 0.91 22.13 14.30
N SER A 210 2.21 21.87 14.47
CA SER A 210 3.16 22.87 14.98
C SER A 210 3.52 23.96 13.96
N ASN A 211 3.48 23.65 12.65
CA ASN A 211 4.04 24.52 11.60
C ASN A 211 3.01 25.00 10.59
N GLU A 212 1.96 24.23 10.32
CA GLU A 212 0.98 24.50 9.26
C GLU A 212 -0.45 24.73 9.79
N GLY A 213 -0.62 24.78 11.11
CA GLY A 213 -1.91 25.03 11.76
C GLY A 213 -2.92 23.88 11.58
N PHE A 214 -2.44 22.67 11.32
CA PHE A 214 -3.29 21.49 11.17
C PHE A 214 -4.03 21.18 12.50
N SER A 215 -5.34 20.95 12.42
CA SER A 215 -6.17 20.70 13.59
C SER A 215 -6.16 19.22 13.97
N THR A 216 -5.66 18.89 15.16
CA THR A 216 -5.69 17.52 15.72
C THR A 216 -7.09 17.03 16.09
N SER A 217 -8.13 17.85 15.89
CA SER A 217 -9.53 17.44 15.96
C SER A 217 -10.03 16.67 14.72
N GLN A 218 -9.26 16.70 13.63
CA GLN A 218 -9.50 15.92 12.40
C GLN A 218 -9.50 14.42 12.70
N TYR A 219 -10.35 13.67 12.00
CA TYR A 219 -10.39 12.21 12.03
C TYR A 219 -9.49 11.63 10.94
N LEU A 220 -8.62 10.70 11.32
CA LEU A 220 -7.89 9.86 10.36
C LEU A 220 -8.83 8.83 9.76
N LEU A 221 -9.09 8.93 8.46
CA LEU A 221 -10.04 8.08 7.75
C LEU A 221 -9.37 6.82 7.19
N SER A 222 -8.19 6.97 6.61
CA SER A 222 -7.48 5.88 5.93
C SER A 222 -5.96 6.06 6.03
N ILE A 223 -5.26 4.93 5.90
CA ILE A 223 -3.81 4.87 5.72
C ILE A 223 -3.54 3.82 4.65
N GLY A 224 -3.04 4.26 3.50
CA GLY A 224 -2.55 3.43 2.41
C GLY A 224 -1.03 3.57 2.25
N ALA A 225 -0.40 2.57 1.64
CA ALA A 225 0.98 2.64 1.21
C ALA A 225 1.13 1.94 -0.15
N GLY A 226 1.67 2.65 -1.14
CA GLY A 226 1.68 2.20 -2.53
C GLY A 226 2.66 2.94 -3.43
N THR A 227 2.35 2.95 -4.72
CA THR A 227 3.14 3.64 -5.74
C THR A 227 2.23 4.28 -6.77
N GLU A 228 2.49 5.53 -7.13
CA GLU A 228 1.81 6.24 -8.21
C GLU A 228 2.69 6.30 -9.47
N PRO A 229 2.51 5.40 -10.46
CA PRO A 229 3.25 5.46 -11.71
C PRO A 229 2.68 6.49 -12.68
N PHE A 230 3.57 7.24 -13.32
CA PHE A 230 3.27 8.13 -14.44
C PHE A 230 3.58 7.44 -15.77
N THR A 231 4.84 7.03 -15.96
CA THR A 231 5.35 6.36 -17.17
C THR A 231 6.53 5.44 -16.86
N GLY A 232 6.77 4.44 -17.70
CA GLY A 232 7.85 3.49 -17.52
C GLY A 232 7.54 2.13 -18.17
N THR A 233 8.57 1.31 -18.35
CA THR A 233 8.44 0.00 -19.00
C THR A 233 9.06 -1.11 -18.17
N SER A 234 8.40 -2.29 -18.18
CA SER A 234 8.82 -3.48 -17.44
C SER A 234 9.12 -3.18 -15.96
N ALA A 235 8.31 -2.29 -15.38
CA ALA A 235 8.50 -1.80 -14.04
C ALA A 235 7.93 -2.81 -13.04
N VAL A 236 8.65 -3.06 -11.96
CA VAL A 236 8.24 -3.94 -10.87
C VAL A 236 8.56 -3.26 -9.55
N PHE A 237 7.51 -2.83 -8.85
CA PHE A 237 7.56 -2.40 -7.46
C PHE A 237 7.34 -3.62 -6.56
N THR A 238 8.26 -3.88 -5.63
CA THR A 238 8.17 -5.02 -4.70
C THR A 238 8.27 -4.54 -3.27
N THR A 239 7.22 -4.77 -2.49
CA THR A 239 7.20 -4.63 -1.04
C THR A 239 7.55 -5.98 -0.41
N SER A 240 8.73 -6.08 0.19
CA SER A 240 9.18 -7.29 0.89
C SER A 240 8.62 -7.38 2.31
N LYS A 241 8.36 -6.22 2.92
CA LYS A 241 7.79 -6.08 4.25
C LYS A 241 7.03 -4.76 4.35
N TYR A 242 5.77 -4.83 4.76
CA TYR A 242 4.99 -3.66 5.14
C TYR A 242 4.17 -3.96 6.39
N SER A 243 4.23 -3.06 7.36
CA SER A 243 3.38 -3.10 8.55
C SER A 243 2.98 -1.70 8.96
N VAL A 244 1.74 -1.52 9.38
CA VAL A 244 1.27 -0.31 10.07
C VAL A 244 0.17 -0.68 11.07
N SER A 245 0.10 0.05 12.18
CA SER A 245 -0.96 -0.11 13.17
C SER A 245 -1.33 1.22 13.79
N VAL A 246 -2.57 1.39 14.23
CA VAL A 246 -3.06 2.62 14.87
C VAL A 246 -3.49 2.31 16.29
N SER A 247 -2.78 2.86 17.28
CA SER A 247 -3.10 2.68 18.72
C SER A 247 -3.71 3.94 19.32
#